data_AF-A0A8T6G078-F1
#
_entry.id   AF-A0A8T6G078-F1
#
_cell.length_a   1.000
_cell.length_b   1.000
_cell.length_c   1.000
_cell.angle_alpha   90.00
_cell.angle_beta   90.00
_cell.angle_gamma   90.00
#
_symmetry.space_group_name_H-M   'P 1'
#
loop_
_entity.id
_entity.type
_entity.pdbx_description
1 polymer ?
#
loop_
_entity_poly.entity_id
_entity_poly.type
_entity_poly.pdbx_seq_one_letter_code
_entity_poly.pdbx_strand_id
1 'polypeptide(L)'
;MFDQAFKDTFEQQGYVIARGLFPPDEVAALTNHYMHLRQSGSYKGDSAGVEAPNGDPAADPLKQFPRMIHMHRWDDLSLRWMLDPRFREGLATLLGDDPFAVQSMIYFKPPGARGQALHQDQFYLQVQPGTCMAAWLALDDCDEANGCLQVVPGSHTLPELCTEEA
;
A
#
# COMPACT_ATOMS: atom_id res chain seq x y z
N MET A 1 17.61 -0.17 13.14
CA MET A 1 17.00 -0.32 11.79
C MET A 1 16.76 1.05 11.19
N PHE A 2 16.10 1.96 11.90
CA PHE A 2 15.83 3.32 11.45
C PHE A 2 16.91 4.29 11.95
N ASP A 3 18.08 4.27 11.31
CA ASP A 3 19.20 5.15 11.63
C ASP A 3 19.35 6.27 10.58
N GLN A 4 20.43 7.05 10.70
CA GLN A 4 20.70 8.14 9.76
C GLN A 4 20.86 7.64 8.32
N ALA A 5 21.45 6.46 8.09
CA ALA A 5 21.62 5.92 6.75
C ALA A 5 20.26 5.53 6.11
N PHE A 6 19.31 5.04 6.93
CA PHE A 6 17.92 4.81 6.49
C PHE A 6 17.27 6.11 6.01
N LYS A 7 17.43 7.19 6.78
CA LYS A 7 16.91 8.52 6.43
C LYS A 7 17.60 9.09 5.18
N ASP A 8 18.92 9.06 5.12
CA ASP A 8 19.70 9.58 3.99
C ASP A 8 19.32 8.87 2.67
N THR A 9 19.07 7.55 2.74
CA THR A 9 18.60 6.77 1.59
C THR A 9 17.23 7.27 1.11
N PHE A 10 16.30 7.46 2.03
CA PHE A 10 14.97 7.99 1.69
C PHE A 10 15.03 9.40 1.10
N GLU A 11 15.84 10.30 1.67
CA GLU A 11 16.00 11.66 1.17
C GLU A 11 16.60 11.70 -0.25
N GLN A 12 17.53 10.81 -0.56
CA GLN A 12 18.15 10.72 -1.88
C GLN A 12 17.26 10.02 -2.92
N GLN A 13 16.63 8.91 -2.53
CA GLN A 13 15.96 8.00 -3.46
C GLN A 13 14.44 8.23 -3.53
N GLY A 14 13.85 8.87 -2.53
CA GLY A 14 12.39 9.01 -2.38
C GLY A 14 11.69 7.76 -1.84
N TYR A 15 12.45 6.70 -1.56
CA TYR A 15 12.00 5.47 -0.93
C TYR A 15 13.14 4.80 -0.17
N VAL A 16 12.80 3.91 0.76
CA VAL A 16 13.77 3.07 1.48
C VAL A 16 13.11 1.75 1.88
N ILE A 17 13.89 0.67 1.95
CA ILE A 17 13.38 -0.68 2.23
C ILE A 17 13.82 -1.13 3.62
N ALA A 18 12.86 -1.37 4.52
CA ALA A 18 13.08 -2.00 5.82
C ALA A 18 12.89 -3.53 5.70
N ARG A 19 13.96 -4.27 5.39
CA ARG A 19 13.89 -5.74 5.22
C ARG A 19 13.69 -6.44 6.57
N GLY A 20 12.78 -7.42 6.60
CA GLY A 20 12.54 -8.24 7.79
C GLY A 20 11.92 -7.48 8.95
N LEU A 21 11.16 -6.40 8.68
CA LEU A 21 10.48 -5.63 9.71
C LEU A 21 9.41 -6.44 10.45
N PHE A 22 8.76 -7.36 9.74
CA PHE A 22 7.77 -8.30 10.28
C PHE A 22 8.23 -9.73 10.01
N PRO A 23 8.08 -10.64 10.99
CA PRO A 23 8.43 -12.04 10.80
C PRO A 23 7.39 -12.76 9.91
N PRO A 24 7.76 -13.86 9.23
CA PRO A 24 6.89 -14.52 8.25
C PRO A 24 5.55 -15.01 8.80
N ASP A 25 5.48 -15.40 10.07
CA ASP A 25 4.25 -15.86 10.73
C ASP A 25 3.25 -14.72 10.97
N GLU A 26 3.72 -13.53 11.34
CA GLU A 26 2.89 -12.33 11.42
C GLU A 26 2.34 -11.93 10.04
N VAL A 27 3.20 -12.00 9.00
CA VAL A 27 2.79 -11.74 7.61
C VAL A 27 1.74 -12.77 7.16
N ALA A 28 1.95 -14.06 7.42
CA ALA A 28 0.99 -15.10 7.09
C ALA A 28 -0.36 -14.92 7.82
N ALA A 29 -0.34 -14.48 9.08
CA ALA A 29 -1.55 -14.18 9.84
C ALA A 29 -2.33 -13.02 9.20
N LEU A 30 -1.65 -11.96 8.73
CA LEU A 30 -2.27 -10.87 7.99
C LEU A 30 -2.88 -11.32 6.66
N THR A 31 -2.13 -12.09 5.88
CA THR A 31 -2.59 -12.61 4.59
C THR A 31 -3.86 -13.43 4.77
N ASN A 32 -3.87 -14.37 5.73
CA ASN A 32 -5.05 -15.16 6.05
C ASN A 32 -6.23 -14.32 6.51
N HIS A 33 -6.01 -13.31 7.36
CA HIS A 33 -7.06 -12.40 7.81
C HIS A 33 -7.72 -11.66 6.65
N TYR A 34 -6.94 -11.02 5.77
CA TYR A 34 -7.51 -10.26 4.66
C TYR A 34 -8.15 -11.15 3.59
N MET A 35 -7.65 -12.37 3.38
CA MET A 35 -8.33 -13.36 2.55
C MET A 35 -9.68 -13.77 3.15
N HIS A 36 -9.77 -13.95 4.46
CA HIS A 36 -11.02 -14.26 5.14
C HIS A 36 -12.02 -13.10 5.09
N LEU A 37 -11.58 -11.87 5.36
CA LEU A 37 -12.42 -10.68 5.22
C LEU A 37 -12.96 -10.56 3.78
N ARG A 38 -12.10 -10.79 2.79
CA ARG A 38 -12.48 -10.73 1.38
C ARG A 38 -13.53 -11.78 1.02
N GLN A 39 -13.44 -12.98 1.57
CA GLN A 39 -14.44 -14.04 1.38
C GLN A 39 -15.76 -13.74 2.11
N SER A 40 -15.72 -12.97 3.18
CA SER A 40 -16.89 -12.64 4.02
C SER A 40 -17.79 -11.57 3.41
N GLY A 41 -17.31 -10.83 2.40
CA GLY A 41 -18.08 -9.85 1.62
C GLY A 41 -17.56 -8.41 1.74
N SER A 42 -18.40 -7.45 1.34
CA SER A 42 -18.11 -6.01 1.49
C SER A 42 -18.50 -5.51 2.88
N TYR A 43 -17.79 -4.47 3.33
CA TYR A 43 -18.00 -3.81 4.60
C TYR A 43 -18.44 -2.36 4.39
N LYS A 44 -19.01 -1.72 5.41
CA LYS A 44 -19.42 -0.32 5.33
C LYS A 44 -18.20 0.57 5.05
N GLY A 45 -18.26 1.36 3.98
CA GLY A 45 -17.15 2.22 3.55
C GLY A 45 -16.15 1.53 2.62
N ASP A 46 -16.41 0.27 2.23
CA ASP A 46 -15.77 -0.39 1.09
C ASP A 46 -16.27 0.23 -0.21
N SER A 47 -15.73 1.38 -0.61
CA SER A 47 -16.12 2.06 -1.84
C SER A 47 -15.48 1.47 -3.10
N ALA A 48 -14.64 0.43 -2.96
CA ALA A 48 -14.06 -0.29 -4.08
C ALA A 48 -14.97 -1.44 -4.57
N GLY A 49 -15.90 -1.93 -3.71
CA GLY A 49 -17.07 -2.74 -4.06
C GLY A 49 -16.76 -4.16 -4.58
N VAL A 50 -17.44 -5.19 -4.04
CA VAL A 50 -17.45 -6.54 -4.61
C VAL A 50 -18.58 -6.65 -5.65
N GLU A 51 -18.37 -6.20 -6.88
CA GLU A 51 -19.18 -6.73 -7.99
C GLU A 51 -18.41 -7.89 -8.62
N ALA A 52 -18.62 -9.09 -8.06
CA ALA A 52 -18.17 -10.30 -8.71
C ALA A 52 -18.93 -10.44 -10.05
N PRO A 53 -18.23 -10.62 -11.18
CA PRO A 53 -18.87 -11.07 -12.40
C PRO A 53 -19.47 -12.45 -12.13
N ASN A 54 -20.70 -12.70 -12.57
CA ASN A 54 -21.40 -13.97 -12.43
C ASN A 54 -20.70 -15.10 -13.21
N GLY A 55 -19.55 -15.57 -12.73
CA GLY A 55 -18.80 -16.68 -13.32
C GLY A 55 -18.29 -16.43 -14.74
N ASP A 56 -18.17 -15.18 -15.19
CA ASP A 56 -17.64 -14.83 -16.51
C ASP A 56 -16.10 -14.92 -16.51
N PRO A 57 -15.49 -15.89 -17.24
CA PRO A 57 -14.04 -16.04 -17.33
C PRO A 57 -13.36 -14.88 -18.07
N ALA A 58 -14.10 -14.09 -18.84
CA ALA A 58 -13.59 -12.91 -19.55
C ALA A 58 -13.56 -11.65 -18.67
N ALA A 59 -14.09 -11.73 -17.45
CA ALA A 59 -14.16 -10.57 -16.60
C ALA A 59 -12.81 -10.25 -15.95
N ASP A 60 -12.49 -8.95 -15.88
CA ASP A 60 -11.28 -8.41 -15.26
C ASP A 60 -11.04 -9.09 -13.88
N PRO A 61 -9.89 -9.79 -13.69
CA PRO A 61 -9.55 -10.44 -12.42
C PRO A 61 -9.65 -9.51 -11.20
N LEU A 62 -9.43 -8.21 -11.38
CA LEU A 62 -9.59 -7.20 -10.32
C LEU A 62 -11.04 -6.97 -9.90
N LYS A 63 -12.04 -7.43 -10.66
CA LYS A 63 -13.45 -7.44 -10.23
C LYS A 63 -13.78 -8.63 -9.32
N GLN A 64 -12.99 -9.71 -9.42
CA GLN A 64 -13.12 -10.85 -8.50
C GLN A 64 -12.45 -10.53 -7.16
N PHE A 65 -11.30 -9.85 -7.22
CA PHE A 65 -10.55 -9.38 -6.04
C PHE A 65 -10.28 -7.86 -6.07
N PRO A 66 -11.32 -7.02 -5.93
CA PRO A 66 -11.12 -5.58 -5.79
C PRO A 66 -10.32 -5.28 -4.54
N ARG A 67 -9.50 -4.22 -4.65
CA ARG A 67 -8.77 -3.66 -3.53
C ARG A 67 -9.72 -3.40 -2.36
N MET A 68 -9.23 -3.53 -1.15
CA MET A 68 -9.98 -3.13 0.04
C MET A 68 -9.38 -1.86 0.61
N ILE A 69 -10.22 -0.97 1.13
CA ILE A 69 -9.80 0.33 1.65
C ILE A 69 -10.44 0.61 3.01
N HIS A 70 -9.75 1.34 3.88
CA HIS A 70 -10.23 1.72 5.21
C HIS A 70 -10.55 0.54 6.16
N MET A 71 -9.87 -0.59 5.98
CA MET A 71 -9.91 -1.78 6.85
C MET A 71 -9.80 -1.49 8.34
N HIS A 72 -9.00 -0.48 8.71
CA HIS A 72 -8.89 -0.01 10.09
C HIS A 72 -10.20 0.46 10.73
N ARG A 73 -11.27 0.64 9.94
CA ARG A 73 -12.62 0.99 10.42
C ARG A 73 -13.54 -0.21 10.55
N TRP A 74 -13.10 -1.39 10.09
CA TRP A 74 -13.93 -2.59 9.99
C TRP A 74 -13.68 -3.53 11.15
N ASP A 75 -12.43 -3.65 11.60
CA ASP A 75 -12.03 -4.50 12.72
C ASP A 75 -10.80 -4.00 13.47
N ASP A 76 -10.65 -4.50 14.71
CA ASP A 76 -9.56 -4.13 15.62
C ASP A 76 -8.19 -4.63 15.16
N LEU A 77 -8.12 -5.73 14.41
CA LEU A 77 -6.85 -6.27 13.94
C LEU A 77 -6.25 -5.32 12.90
N SER A 78 -7.03 -4.91 11.90
CA SER A 78 -6.62 -3.92 10.90
C SER A 78 -6.27 -2.58 11.50
N LEU A 79 -7.00 -2.11 12.52
CA LEU A 79 -6.65 -0.88 13.24
C LEU A 79 -5.31 -1.01 13.96
N ARG A 80 -5.10 -2.10 14.71
CA ARG A 80 -3.83 -2.35 15.41
C ARG A 80 -2.65 -2.42 14.46
N TRP A 81 -2.83 -3.05 13.30
CA TRP A 81 -1.78 -3.14 12.28
C TRP A 81 -1.44 -1.80 11.64
N MET A 82 -2.43 -0.97 11.35
CA MET A 82 -2.20 0.39 10.84
C MET A 82 -1.47 1.28 11.87
N LEU A 83 -1.65 1.00 13.17
CA LEU A 83 -1.03 1.72 14.27
C LEU A 83 0.21 1.01 14.85
N ASP A 84 0.76 0.00 14.16
CA ASP A 84 1.88 -0.78 14.68
C ASP A 84 3.10 0.14 14.95
N PRO A 85 3.73 0.04 16.14
CA PRO A 85 4.87 0.89 16.50
C PRO A 85 6.03 0.84 15.51
N ARG A 86 6.23 -0.28 14.81
CA ARG A 86 7.29 -0.44 13.81
C ARG A 86 7.09 0.47 12.61
N PHE A 87 5.84 0.64 12.15
CA PHE A 87 5.53 1.62 11.10
C PHE A 87 5.70 3.04 11.63
N ARG A 88 5.18 3.33 12.83
CA ARG A 88 5.31 4.65 13.44
C ARG A 88 6.77 5.07 13.58
N GLU A 89 7.65 4.20 14.09
CA GLU A 89 9.07 4.50 14.31
C GLU A 89 9.79 4.82 12.99
N GLY A 90 9.56 4.01 11.95
CA GLY A 90 10.11 4.24 10.61
C GLY A 90 9.60 5.55 10.00
N LEU A 91 8.29 5.77 10.00
CA LEU A 91 7.67 6.97 9.43
C LEU A 91 8.05 8.23 10.20
N ALA A 92 8.09 8.19 11.54
CA ALA A 92 8.49 9.34 12.36
C ALA A 92 9.97 9.71 12.13
N THR A 93 10.84 8.72 11.91
CA THR A 93 12.25 8.96 11.56
C THR A 93 12.36 9.73 10.23
N LEU A 94 11.54 9.36 9.24
CA LEU A 94 11.55 9.98 7.91
C LEU A 94 10.88 11.36 7.89
N LEU A 95 9.75 11.51 8.57
CA LEU A 95 8.99 12.78 8.65
C LEU A 95 9.64 13.80 9.58
N GLY A 96 10.36 13.35 10.60
CA GLY A 96 10.86 14.20 11.68
C GLY A 96 9.79 14.61 12.70
N ASP A 97 8.59 14.03 12.63
CA ASP A 97 7.47 14.24 13.55
C ASP A 97 6.57 12.99 13.59
N ASP A 98 5.63 12.93 14.53
CA ASP A 98 4.69 11.81 14.66
C ASP A 98 3.69 11.77 13.48
N PRO A 99 3.54 10.61 12.79
CA PRO A 99 2.63 10.48 11.67
C PRO A 99 1.17 10.36 12.12
N PHE A 100 0.25 10.95 11.33
CA PHE A 100 -1.17 10.63 11.40
C PHE A 100 -1.51 9.50 10.43
N ALA A 101 -2.08 8.42 10.95
CA ALA A 101 -2.53 7.31 10.13
C ALA A 101 -3.91 7.65 9.50
N VAL A 102 -3.97 7.83 8.18
CA VAL A 102 -5.18 8.34 7.49
C VAL A 102 -5.90 7.31 6.61
N GLN A 103 -5.18 6.33 6.06
CA GLN A 103 -5.74 5.32 5.17
C GLN A 103 -5.01 3.99 5.29
N SER A 104 -5.76 2.88 5.16
CA SER A 104 -5.23 1.53 4.99
C SER A 104 -5.78 0.95 3.69
N MET A 105 -4.95 0.19 2.97
CA MET A 105 -5.33 -0.46 1.71
C MET A 105 -4.71 -1.84 1.60
N ILE A 106 -5.44 -2.77 0.97
CA ILE A 106 -4.93 -4.06 0.51
C ILE A 106 -5.13 -4.17 -1.00
N TYR A 107 -4.06 -4.53 -1.70
CA TYR A 107 -4.07 -4.80 -3.13
C TYR A 107 -3.98 -6.30 -3.37
N PHE A 108 -5.03 -6.86 -3.98
CA PHE A 108 -4.97 -8.22 -4.52
C PHE A 108 -4.42 -8.17 -5.94
N LYS A 109 -3.53 -9.11 -6.28
CA LYS A 109 -2.91 -9.23 -7.60
C LYS A 109 -3.16 -10.63 -8.18
N PRO A 110 -4.41 -10.96 -8.57
CA PRO A 110 -4.68 -12.23 -9.21
C PRO A 110 -3.92 -12.34 -10.55
N PRO A 111 -3.52 -13.56 -10.99
CA PRO A 111 -2.83 -13.75 -12.25
C PRO A 111 -3.58 -13.12 -13.44
N GLY A 112 -2.84 -12.46 -14.33
CA GLY A 112 -3.41 -11.78 -15.50
C GLY A 112 -4.11 -10.44 -15.19
N ALA A 113 -4.13 -10.00 -13.93
CA ALA A 113 -4.57 -8.64 -13.59
C ALA A 113 -3.63 -7.59 -14.22
N ARG A 114 -4.20 -6.46 -14.59
CA ARG A 114 -3.44 -5.28 -15.03
C ARG A 114 -2.67 -4.66 -13.86
N GLY A 115 -1.51 -4.09 -14.16
CA GLY A 115 -0.74 -3.26 -13.23
C GLY A 115 -1.28 -1.84 -13.12
N GLN A 116 -0.56 -1.01 -12.35
CA GLN A 116 -0.81 0.43 -12.24
C GLN A 116 0.30 1.18 -12.98
N ALA A 117 -0.08 2.13 -13.86
CA ALA A 117 0.87 2.96 -14.58
C ALA A 117 1.68 3.84 -13.61
N LEU A 118 2.83 4.33 -14.07
CA LEU A 118 3.61 5.32 -13.32
C LEU A 118 2.74 6.54 -13.00
N HIS A 119 2.81 7.01 -11.77
CA HIS A 119 2.08 8.17 -11.28
C HIS A 119 2.77 8.73 -10.03
N GLN A 120 2.41 9.96 -9.66
CA GLN A 120 2.73 10.55 -8.37
C GLN A 120 1.46 10.58 -7.51
N ASP A 121 1.46 9.93 -6.35
CA ASP A 121 0.30 9.92 -5.45
C ASP A 121 -0.17 11.34 -5.11
N GLN A 122 0.78 12.25 -4.91
CA GLN A 122 0.51 13.65 -4.58
C GLN A 122 -0.34 14.36 -5.66
N PHE A 123 -0.22 13.99 -6.94
CA PHE A 123 -1.06 14.55 -8.01
C PHE A 123 -2.56 14.31 -7.74
N TYR A 124 -2.90 13.15 -7.17
CA TYR A 124 -4.28 12.79 -6.83
C TYR A 124 -4.68 13.21 -5.42
N LEU A 125 -3.78 13.10 -4.45
CA LEU A 125 -4.08 13.35 -3.04
C LEU A 125 -4.07 14.83 -2.67
N GLN A 126 -3.26 15.64 -3.37
CA GLN A 126 -3.13 17.09 -3.21
C GLN A 126 -2.95 17.54 -1.74
N VAL A 127 -2.25 16.74 -0.94
CA VAL A 127 -2.04 17.00 0.48
C VAL A 127 -1.14 18.23 0.66
N GLN A 128 -1.49 19.11 1.58
CA GLN A 128 -0.66 20.27 1.97
C GLN A 128 -0.21 20.08 3.42
N PRO A 129 1.10 20.18 3.74
CA PRO A 129 2.21 20.70 2.92
C PRO A 129 2.97 19.60 2.12
N GLY A 130 2.29 18.57 1.62
CA GLY A 130 2.93 17.49 0.83
C GLY A 130 3.62 16.42 1.67
N THR A 131 3.21 16.22 2.92
CA THR A 131 3.83 15.29 3.88
C THR A 131 3.24 13.88 3.86
N CYS A 132 2.39 13.55 2.88
CA CYS A 132 1.79 12.23 2.81
C CYS A 132 2.85 11.20 2.41
N MET A 133 3.00 10.15 3.21
CA MET A 133 3.98 9.08 3.01
C MET A 133 3.28 7.72 3.11
N ALA A 134 3.62 6.81 2.21
CA ALA A 134 3.10 5.46 2.23
C ALA A 134 4.08 4.50 2.93
N ALA A 135 3.57 3.68 3.84
CA ALA A 135 4.23 2.46 4.29
C ALA A 135 3.60 1.28 3.54
N TRP A 136 4.41 0.53 2.81
CA TRP A 136 3.96 -0.64 2.04
C TRP A 136 4.64 -1.91 2.55
N LEU A 137 3.83 -2.92 2.89
CA LEU A 137 4.28 -4.23 3.36
C LEU A 137 3.99 -5.29 2.30
N ALA A 138 5.02 -6.02 1.90
CA ALA A 138 4.86 -7.23 1.11
C ALA A 138 4.18 -8.32 1.97
N LEU A 139 2.98 -8.73 1.56
CA LEU A 139 2.25 -9.85 2.20
C LEU A 139 2.54 -11.20 1.55
N ASP A 140 3.06 -11.18 0.33
CA ASP A 140 3.55 -12.30 -0.45
C ASP A 140 4.93 -11.94 -1.01
N ASP A 141 5.71 -12.95 -1.39
CA ASP A 141 6.95 -12.73 -2.15
C ASP A 141 6.61 -11.96 -3.43
N CYS A 142 7.31 -10.86 -3.67
CA CYS A 142 7.04 -9.97 -4.80
C CYS A 142 8.28 -9.74 -5.66
N ASP A 143 8.14 -9.93 -6.96
CA ASP A 143 9.17 -9.71 -7.96
C ASP A 143 8.57 -9.18 -9.28
N GLU A 144 9.40 -9.01 -10.30
CA GLU A 144 8.96 -8.50 -11.60
C GLU A 144 7.96 -9.45 -12.28
N ALA A 145 8.03 -10.76 -12.02
CA ALA A 145 7.16 -11.75 -12.65
C ALA A 145 5.73 -11.70 -12.11
N ASN A 146 5.53 -11.23 -10.87
CA ASN A 146 4.20 -11.03 -10.29
C ASN A 146 3.79 -9.55 -10.13
N GLY A 147 4.54 -8.64 -10.78
CA GLY A 147 4.21 -7.22 -10.84
C GLY A 147 4.47 -6.48 -9.54
N CYS A 148 5.68 -6.63 -8.97
CA CYS A 148 6.14 -5.87 -7.80
C CYS A 148 5.98 -4.34 -7.98
N LEU A 149 5.99 -3.61 -6.87
CA LEU A 149 6.03 -2.15 -6.91
C LEU A 149 7.32 -1.70 -7.61
N GLN A 150 7.19 -0.71 -8.49
CA GLN A 150 8.33 -0.01 -9.10
C GLN A 150 8.29 1.45 -8.66
N VAL A 151 9.47 1.99 -8.34
CA VAL A 151 9.66 3.40 -7.95
C VAL A 151 10.78 3.96 -8.81
N VAL A 152 10.60 5.17 -9.35
CA VAL A 152 11.66 5.90 -10.05
C VAL A 152 12.48 6.64 -8.99
N PRO A 153 13.75 6.27 -8.75
CA PRO A 153 14.52 6.87 -7.66
C PRO A 153 14.77 8.36 -7.91
N GLY A 154 14.63 9.17 -6.85
CA GLY A 154 14.81 10.62 -6.89
C GLY A 154 13.63 11.40 -7.47
N SER A 155 12.60 10.71 -7.99
CA SER A 155 11.45 11.35 -8.64
C SER A 155 10.59 12.21 -7.68
N HIS A 156 10.73 12.02 -6.37
CA HIS A 156 10.09 12.86 -5.35
C HIS A 156 10.58 14.31 -5.33
N THR A 157 11.72 14.60 -5.95
CA THR A 157 12.28 15.96 -6.09
C THR A 157 11.83 16.68 -7.36
N LEU A 158 11.17 15.97 -8.27
CA LEU A 158 10.58 16.56 -9.47
C LEU A 158 9.30 17.32 -9.10
N PRO A 159 8.91 18.33 -9.90
CA PRO A 159 7.57 18.90 -9.77
C PRO A 159 6.49 17.82 -9.99
N GLU A 160 5.27 18.10 -9.56
CA GLU A 160 4.11 17.31 -9.96
C GLU A 160 3.98 17.36 -11.50
N LEU A 161 4.05 16.20 -12.14
CA LEU A 161 4.01 16.05 -13.59
C LEU A 161 2.57 15.89 -14.07
N CYS A 162 2.24 16.55 -15.18
CA CYS A 162 0.92 16.40 -15.82
C CYS A 162 0.82 15.02 -16.49
N THR A 163 -0.29 14.31 -16.25
CA THR A 163 -0.51 12.97 -16.80
C THR A 163 -0.98 12.94 -18.26
N GLU A 164 -1.26 14.11 -18.88
CA GLU A 164 -1.80 14.20 -20.25
C GLU A 164 -0.73 14.17 -21.36
N GLU A 165 0.55 14.37 -21.04
CA GLU A 165 1.67 14.38 -22.01
C GLU A 165 2.57 13.13 -21.93
N ALA A 166 2.03 11.99 -21.48
CA ALA A 166 2.76 10.72 -21.37
C ALA A 166 2.68 9.86 -22.64
#